data_AF-A0A1Y4F7Y6-F1
#
_entry.id   AF-A0A1Y4F7Y6-F1
#
_cell.length_a   1.000
_cell.length_b   1.000
_cell.length_c   1.000
_cell.angle_alpha   90.00
_cell.angle_beta   90.00
_cell.angle_gamma   90.00
#
_symmetry.space_group_name_H-M   'P 1'
#
loop_
_entity.id
_entity.type
_entity.pdbx_description
1 polymer ?
#
loop_
_entity_poly.entity_id
_entity_poly.type
_entity_poly.pdbx_seq_one_letter_code
_entity_poly.pdbx_strand_id
1 'polypeptide(L)'
;MESYPDQQLAALVRDGDPDAFLELTSRYMTLIRAKAAPFHGTMLEADDLCQEGLLGLLDAVRSFREDGGASFRTYAGTCITNRIIMAYRWAAGRKNLPLNNFVPLNEEGTSCGAFAGEEVNPEKMLVEEEDLHLLKQFISRGLSKMERQVLMLYLGGYSYKEIADSLRITSKAADNALQRVRRKLKEPF
;
A
#
# COMPACT_ATOMS: atom_id res chain seq x y z
N MET A 1 31.13 7.54 5.98
CA MET A 1 30.47 6.33 6.49
C MET A 1 30.30 5.41 5.30
N GLU A 2 30.90 4.23 5.35
CA GLU A 2 30.91 3.29 4.24
C GLU A 2 29.46 2.87 3.95
N SER A 3 28.93 3.23 2.78
CA SER A 3 27.53 3.00 2.45
C SER A 3 27.32 1.52 2.13
N TYR A 4 26.99 0.72 3.14
CA TYR A 4 26.65 -0.68 2.95
C TYR A 4 25.41 -0.84 2.05
N PRO A 5 25.34 -1.89 1.21
CA PRO A 5 24.14 -2.21 0.45
C PRO A 5 23.01 -2.64 1.41
N ASP A 6 21.77 -2.42 1.00
CA ASP A 6 20.59 -2.67 1.84
C ASP A 6 20.50 -4.12 2.36
N GLN A 7 21.00 -5.09 1.58
CA GLN A 7 21.04 -6.51 1.98
C GLN A 7 21.99 -6.74 3.16
N GLN A 8 23.14 -6.07 3.16
CA GLN A 8 24.13 -6.18 4.23
C GLN A 8 23.66 -5.46 5.49
N LEU A 9 23.02 -4.29 5.34
CA LEU A 9 22.34 -3.63 6.45
C LEU A 9 21.23 -4.52 7.03
N ALA A 10 20.45 -5.20 6.20
CA ALA A 10 19.41 -6.12 6.68
C ALA A 10 20.01 -7.31 7.45
N ALA A 11 21.18 -7.82 7.04
CA ALA A 11 21.89 -8.84 7.80
C ALA A 11 22.35 -8.31 9.18
N LEU A 12 22.97 -7.13 9.23
CA LEU A 12 23.42 -6.50 10.48
C LEU A 12 22.26 -6.24 11.45
N VAL A 13 21.09 -5.82 10.95
CA VAL A 13 19.90 -5.65 11.79
C VAL A 13 19.40 -6.98 12.37
N ARG A 14 19.52 -8.09 11.63
CA ARG A 14 19.18 -9.43 12.16
C ARG A 14 20.15 -9.87 13.25
N ASP A 15 21.41 -9.44 13.16
CA ASP A 15 22.44 -9.68 14.17
C ASP A 15 22.31 -8.76 15.39
N GLY A 16 21.31 -7.85 15.39
CA GLY A 16 20.96 -7.01 16.52
C GLY A 16 21.57 -5.61 16.50
N ASP A 17 22.14 -5.17 15.38
CA ASP A 17 22.71 -3.83 15.25
C ASP A 17 21.59 -2.76 15.11
N PRO A 18 21.42 -1.86 16.09
CA PRO A 18 20.41 -0.82 16.05
C PRO A 18 20.76 0.31 15.06
N ASP A 19 22.05 0.59 14.83
CA ASP A 19 22.51 1.66 13.94
C ASP A 19 22.25 1.28 12.48
N ALA A 20 22.40 0.00 12.15
CA ALA A 20 22.02 -0.53 10.83
C ALA A 20 20.52 -0.36 10.55
N PHE A 21 19.66 -0.49 11.56
CA PHE A 21 18.21 -0.31 11.40
C PHE A 21 17.84 1.16 11.24
N LEU A 22 18.54 2.05 11.96
CA LEU A 22 18.38 3.49 11.82
C LEU A 22 18.74 3.95 10.40
N GLU A 23 19.83 3.43 9.84
CA GLU A 23 20.23 3.75 8.47
C GLU A 23 19.22 3.22 7.43
N LEU A 24 18.76 1.97 7.57
CA LEU A 24 17.70 1.43 6.71
C LEU A 24 16.41 2.26 6.82
N THR A 25 16.03 2.65 8.03
CA THR A 25 14.85 3.49 8.27
C THR A 25 14.97 4.81 7.51
N SER A 26 16.12 5.48 7.61
CA SER A 26 16.37 6.74 6.89
C SER A 26 16.25 6.56 5.37
N ARG A 27 16.78 5.46 4.82
CA ARG A 27 16.71 5.18 3.36
C ARG A 27 15.29 4.91 2.86
N TYR A 28 14.47 4.25 3.67
CA TYR A 28 13.13 3.81 3.27
C TYR A 28 12.01 4.76 3.70
N MET A 29 12.28 5.75 4.55
CA MET A 29 11.27 6.68 5.06
C MET A 29 10.54 7.43 3.94
N THR A 30 11.24 7.90 2.91
CA THR A 30 10.61 8.56 1.76
C THR A 30 9.66 7.62 1.00
N LEU A 31 10.05 6.35 0.84
CA LEU A 31 9.19 5.34 0.23
C LEU A 31 7.95 5.07 1.08
N ILE A 32 8.13 4.94 2.41
CA ILE A 32 7.03 4.72 3.36
C ILE A 32 6.03 5.87 3.29
N ARG A 33 6.50 7.12 3.36
CA ARG A 33 5.63 8.31 3.24
C ARG A 33 4.89 8.33 1.91
N ALA A 34 5.57 8.06 0.80
CA ALA A 34 4.93 8.00 -0.51
C ALA A 34 3.86 6.89 -0.62
N LYS A 35 4.06 5.76 0.06
CA LYS A 35 3.09 4.65 0.10
C LYS A 35 1.93 4.91 1.05
N ALA A 36 2.14 5.68 2.11
CA ALA A 36 1.12 6.07 3.08
C ALA A 36 0.25 7.23 2.57
N ALA A 37 0.80 8.14 1.76
CA ALA A 37 0.14 9.35 1.28
C ALA A 37 -1.27 9.14 0.69
N PRO A 38 -1.55 8.11 -0.15
CA PRO A 38 -2.88 7.89 -0.72
C PRO A 38 -3.95 7.51 0.32
N PHE A 39 -3.55 7.09 1.52
CA PHE A 39 -4.44 6.68 2.59
C PHE A 39 -4.58 7.76 3.67
N HIS A 40 -4.02 8.96 3.44
CA HIS A 40 -4.23 10.09 4.34
C HIS A 40 -5.70 10.51 4.28
N GLY A 41 -6.20 11.01 5.40
CA GLY A 41 -7.50 11.68 5.45
C GLY A 41 -8.61 10.85 6.09
N THR A 42 -9.33 11.50 6.99
CA THR A 42 -10.60 11.08 7.62
C THR A 42 -10.52 10.04 8.74
N MET A 43 -9.50 9.16 8.83
CA MET A 43 -9.52 8.07 9.85
C MET A 43 -8.20 7.70 10.54
N LEU A 44 -7.03 7.91 9.92
CA LEU A 44 -5.71 7.65 10.52
C LEU A 44 -4.79 8.84 10.33
N GLU A 45 -3.91 9.09 11.29
CA GLU A 45 -2.83 10.05 11.12
C GLU A 45 -1.79 9.51 10.15
N ALA A 46 -1.17 10.40 9.37
CA ALA A 46 -0.12 10.01 8.43
C ALA A 46 1.05 9.33 9.16
N ASP A 47 1.31 9.73 10.40
CA ASP A 47 2.37 9.17 11.24
C ASP A 47 2.04 7.74 11.71
N ASP A 48 0.77 7.39 11.95
CA ASP A 48 0.35 6.02 12.28
C ASP A 48 0.62 5.06 11.10
N LEU A 49 0.27 5.49 9.89
CA LEU A 49 0.54 4.71 8.68
C LEU A 49 2.05 4.59 8.41
N CYS A 50 2.82 5.63 8.72
CA CYS A 50 4.28 5.57 8.61
C CYS A 50 4.87 4.57 9.62
N GLN A 51 4.37 4.53 10.85
CA GLN A 51 4.79 3.53 11.85
C GLN A 51 4.49 2.10 11.38
N GLU A 52 3.31 1.87 10.81
CA GLU A 52 2.96 0.57 10.23
C GLU A 52 3.85 0.21 9.04
N GLY A 53 4.21 1.20 8.22
CA GLY A 53 5.22 1.03 7.17
C GLY A 53 6.60 0.63 7.72
N LEU A 54 7.04 1.21 8.84
CA LEU A 54 8.29 0.82 9.51
C LEU A 54 8.25 -0.60 10.05
N LEU A 55 7.11 -1.03 10.62
CA LEU A 55 6.92 -2.43 11.01
C LEU A 55 7.00 -3.36 9.80
N GLY A 56 6.46 -2.96 8.65
CA GLY A 56 6.58 -3.71 7.40
C GLY A 56 8.03 -3.80 6.89
N LEU A 57 8.84 -2.76 7.10
CA LEU A 57 10.26 -2.79 6.81
C LEU A 57 11.01 -3.76 7.74
N LEU A 58 10.70 -3.73 9.05
CA LEU A 58 11.28 -4.65 10.02
C LEU A 58 10.93 -6.12 9.70
N ASP A 59 9.67 -6.37 9.34
CA ASP A 59 9.21 -7.69 8.90
C ASP A 59 9.99 -8.14 7.66
N ALA A 60 10.24 -7.23 6.70
CA ALA A 60 11.04 -7.51 5.51
C ALA A 60 12.49 -7.88 5.85
N VAL A 61 13.13 -7.14 6.76
CA VAL A 61 14.51 -7.43 7.22
C VAL A 61 14.59 -8.84 7.80
N ARG A 62 13.63 -9.23 8.65
CA ARG A 62 13.62 -10.53 9.33
C ARG A 62 13.37 -11.70 8.39
N SER A 63 12.56 -11.50 7.35
CA SER A 63 12.07 -12.57 6.48
C SER A 63 12.71 -12.62 5.09
N PHE A 64 13.53 -11.62 4.72
CA PHE A 64 14.18 -11.59 3.42
C PHE A 64 15.16 -12.76 3.25
N ARG A 65 15.03 -13.44 2.11
CA ARG A 65 15.93 -14.51 1.68
C ARG A 65 16.54 -14.16 0.32
N GLU A 66 17.85 -14.28 0.22
CA GLU A 66 18.61 -13.93 -1.00
C GLU A 66 18.30 -14.86 -2.18
N ASP A 67 17.90 -16.10 -1.89
CA ASP A 67 17.47 -17.10 -2.88
C ASP A 67 16.08 -16.81 -3.50
N GLY A 68 15.38 -15.78 -3.02
CA GLY A 68 14.00 -15.45 -3.41
C GLY A 68 13.84 -14.77 -4.78
N GLY A 69 14.93 -14.48 -5.49
CA GLY A 69 14.91 -13.92 -6.86
C GLY A 69 14.48 -12.46 -6.99
N ALA A 70 14.13 -11.78 -5.89
CA ALA A 70 13.80 -10.36 -5.85
C ALA A 70 14.84 -9.59 -5.04
N SER A 71 15.13 -8.34 -5.43
CA SER A 71 15.98 -7.46 -4.63
C SER A 71 15.32 -7.12 -3.29
N PHE A 72 16.12 -6.89 -2.24
CA PHE A 72 15.61 -6.49 -0.93
C PHE A 72 14.65 -5.29 -1.03
N ARG A 73 15.01 -4.28 -1.83
CA ARG A 73 14.16 -3.10 -2.06
C ARG A 73 12.77 -3.44 -2.58
N THR A 74 12.68 -4.38 -3.51
CA THR A 74 11.40 -4.82 -4.09
C THR A 74 10.57 -5.58 -3.05
N TYR A 75 11.23 -6.46 -2.29
CA TYR A 75 10.59 -7.23 -1.24
C TYR A 75 10.08 -6.34 -0.09
N ALA A 76 10.95 -5.49 0.44
CA ALA A 76 10.62 -4.52 1.48
C ALA A 76 9.48 -3.59 1.06
N GLY A 77 9.49 -3.09 -0.19
CA GLY A 77 8.39 -2.29 -0.71
C GLY A 77 7.03 -3.00 -0.66
N THR A 78 7.02 -4.32 -0.87
CA THR A 78 5.80 -5.14 -0.78
C THR A 78 5.35 -5.31 0.68
N CYS A 79 6.26 -5.63 1.59
CA CYS A 79 5.95 -5.77 3.02
C CYS A 79 5.44 -4.46 3.64
N ILE A 80 6.09 -3.33 3.32
CA ILE A 80 5.67 -1.98 3.72
C ILE A 80 4.24 -1.70 3.24
N THR A 81 3.99 -1.92 1.95
CA THR A 81 2.67 -1.66 1.35
C THR A 81 1.59 -2.53 2.00
N ASN A 82 1.87 -3.81 2.22
CA ASN A 82 0.92 -4.73 2.85
C ASN A 82 0.58 -4.30 4.28
N ARG A 83 1.57 -3.90 5.09
CA ARG A 83 1.33 -3.43 6.46
C ARG A 83 0.46 -2.17 6.50
N ILE A 84 0.79 -1.17 5.68
CA ILE A 84 0.02 0.08 5.57
C ILE A 84 -1.45 -0.22 5.22
N ILE A 85 -1.67 -1.07 4.21
CA ILE A 85 -3.01 -1.48 3.77
C ILE A 85 -3.76 -2.22 4.88
N MET A 86 -3.10 -3.15 5.58
CA MET A 86 -3.72 -3.90 6.66
C MET A 86 -4.16 -2.97 7.80
N ALA A 87 -3.31 -2.03 8.20
CA ALA A 87 -3.62 -1.05 9.23
C ALA A 87 -4.80 -0.16 8.83
N TYR A 88 -4.80 0.33 7.59
CA TYR A 88 -5.92 1.08 7.03
C TYR A 88 -7.23 0.29 7.08
N ARG A 89 -7.21 -0.99 6.66
CA ARG A 89 -8.40 -1.87 6.70
C ARG A 89 -8.89 -2.13 8.11
N TRP A 90 -7.99 -2.32 9.07
CA TRP A 90 -8.36 -2.49 10.48
C TRP A 90 -9.06 -1.23 11.02
N ALA A 91 -8.52 -0.06 10.73
CA ALA A 91 -9.12 1.21 11.12
C ALA A 91 -10.48 1.45 10.46
N ALA A 92 -10.60 1.18 9.15
CA ALA A 92 -11.86 1.27 8.42
C ALA A 92 -12.90 0.23 8.93
N GLY A 93 -12.44 -0.98 9.28
CA GLY A 93 -13.27 -2.08 9.80
C GLY A 93 -13.82 -1.83 11.21
N ARG A 94 -13.10 -1.07 12.06
CA ARG A 94 -13.59 -0.67 13.40
C ARG A 94 -14.88 0.14 13.37
N LYS A 95 -15.22 0.79 12.24
CA LYS A 95 -16.51 1.49 12.06
C LYS A 95 -17.65 0.60 11.51
N ASN A 96 -17.35 -0.61 11.02
CA ASN A 96 -18.35 -1.62 10.66
C ASN A 96 -18.70 -2.57 11.83
N LEU A 97 -18.13 -2.33 13.02
CA LEU A 97 -18.63 -2.88 14.28
C LEU A 97 -19.79 -2.00 14.76
N PRO A 98 -20.89 -2.55 15.31
CA PRO A 98 -22.03 -1.74 15.73
C PRO A 98 -21.59 -0.63 16.70
N LEU A 99 -21.69 0.61 16.23
CA LEU A 99 -21.43 1.85 16.97
C LEU A 99 -22.50 2.08 18.05
N ASN A 100 -22.59 1.20 19.06
CA ASN A 100 -23.54 1.35 20.16
C ASN A 100 -22.90 1.76 21.48
N ASN A 101 -21.75 2.45 21.47
CA ASN A 101 -21.33 3.14 22.69
C ASN A 101 -20.31 4.22 22.37
N PHE A 102 -20.75 5.42 22.03
CA PHE A 102 -20.12 6.65 22.53
C PHE A 102 -21.13 7.81 22.43
N VAL A 103 -21.50 8.31 23.61
CA VAL A 103 -22.35 9.48 23.85
C VAL A 103 -21.56 10.75 23.48
N PRO A 104 -22.16 11.75 22.82
CA PRO A 104 -21.47 12.96 22.40
C PRO A 104 -21.23 13.92 23.58
N LEU A 105 -20.11 14.67 23.54
CA LEU A 105 -19.87 15.82 24.41
C LEU A 105 -19.64 17.07 23.53
N ASN A 106 -20.67 17.91 23.56
CA ASN A 106 -20.84 19.30 23.12
C ASN A 106 -19.76 20.03 22.32
N GLU A 107 -20.20 20.54 21.16
CA GLU A 107 -20.26 21.95 20.78
C GLU A 107 -19.40 22.94 21.59
N GLU A 108 -18.36 23.50 20.95
CA GLU A 108 -18.26 24.93 20.62
C GLU A 108 -16.93 25.24 19.91
N GLY A 109 -17.00 25.95 18.77
CA GLY A 109 -15.96 26.90 18.39
C GLY A 109 -14.90 26.49 17.36
N THR A 110 -15.18 26.87 16.11
CA THR A 110 -14.20 27.56 15.24
C THR A 110 -13.36 26.72 14.28
N SER A 111 -13.94 26.60 13.08
CA SER A 111 -13.31 26.88 11.78
C SER A 111 -12.08 26.06 11.38
N CYS A 112 -12.36 25.01 10.62
CA CYS A 112 -11.61 24.53 9.47
C CYS A 112 -10.48 25.48 9.02
N GLY A 113 -9.24 25.14 9.37
CA GLY A 113 -8.05 25.84 8.91
C GLY A 113 -7.81 25.54 7.44
N ALA A 114 -8.11 26.55 6.61
CA ALA A 114 -7.75 26.77 5.22
C ALA A 114 -6.74 25.77 4.60
N PHE A 115 -7.26 24.91 3.72
CA PHE A 115 -6.43 24.36 2.63
C PHE A 115 -6.11 25.52 1.68
N ALA A 116 -4.84 25.85 1.57
CA ALA A 116 -4.33 26.72 0.53
C ALA A 116 -4.73 26.14 -0.83
N GLY A 117 -5.40 26.94 -1.65
CA GLY A 117 -5.84 26.55 -2.98
C GLY A 117 -4.65 26.21 -3.86
N GLU A 118 -4.52 24.93 -4.20
CA GLU A 118 -4.02 24.57 -5.51
C GLU A 118 -5.10 25.01 -6.49
N GLU A 119 -4.77 25.94 -7.39
CA GLU A 119 -5.60 26.26 -8.56
C GLU A 119 -5.85 24.95 -9.31
N VAL A 120 -7.03 24.39 -9.11
CA VAL A 120 -7.50 23.21 -9.83
C VAL A 120 -7.69 23.64 -11.27
N ASN A 121 -6.66 23.41 -12.09
CA ASN A 121 -6.68 23.74 -13.50
C ASN A 121 -7.72 22.85 -14.20
N PRO A 122 -8.80 23.42 -14.77
CA PRO A 122 -9.91 22.64 -15.34
C PRO A 122 -9.46 21.72 -16.49
N GLU A 123 -8.37 22.05 -17.19
CA GLU A 123 -7.79 21.20 -18.22
C GLU A 123 -7.18 19.91 -17.64
N LYS A 124 -6.63 19.94 -16.41
CA LYS A 124 -6.09 18.75 -15.73
C LYS A 124 -7.20 17.79 -15.28
N MET A 125 -8.34 18.32 -14.82
CA MET A 125 -9.49 17.49 -14.45
C MET A 125 -10.06 16.73 -15.65
N LEU A 126 -10.13 17.37 -16.82
CA LEU A 126 -10.63 16.76 -18.05
C LEU A 126 -9.72 15.64 -18.56
N VAL A 127 -8.40 15.83 -18.52
CA VAL A 127 -7.42 14.80 -18.90
C VAL A 127 -7.47 13.62 -17.93
N GLU A 128 -7.57 13.87 -16.62
CA GLU A 128 -7.71 12.81 -15.61
C GLU A 128 -9.00 12.01 -15.77
N GLU A 129 -10.10 12.66 -16.16
CA GLU A 129 -11.40 11.99 -16.36
C GLU A 129 -11.40 11.09 -17.61
N GLU A 130 -10.73 11.50 -18.69
CA GLU A 130 -10.56 10.72 -19.91
C GLU A 130 -9.66 9.50 -19.69
N ASP A 131 -8.52 9.68 -19.02
CA ASP A 131 -7.61 8.58 -18.65
C ASP A 131 -8.29 7.56 -17.74
N LEU A 132 -9.07 8.03 -16.76
CA LEU A 132 -9.87 7.16 -15.89
C LEU A 132 -10.96 6.42 -16.67
N HIS A 133 -11.57 7.05 -17.68
CA HIS A 133 -12.57 6.40 -18.52
C HIS A 133 -11.95 5.27 -19.35
N LEU A 134 -10.82 5.53 -20.00
CA LEU A 134 -10.06 4.54 -20.78
C LEU A 134 -9.62 3.37 -19.89
N LEU A 135 -9.10 3.66 -18.69
CA LEU A 135 -8.70 2.64 -17.72
C LEU A 135 -9.89 1.78 -17.27
N LYS A 136 -11.04 2.40 -16.95
CA LYS A 136 -12.27 1.67 -16.58
C LYS A 136 -12.77 0.80 -17.74
N GLN A 137 -12.71 1.31 -18.97
CA GLN A 137 -13.11 0.56 -20.15
C GLN A 137 -12.19 -0.64 -20.39
N PHE A 138 -10.88 -0.45 -20.24
CA PHE A 138 -9.91 -1.52 -20.33
C PHE A 138 -10.11 -2.59 -19.25
N ILE A 139 -10.28 -2.20 -17.98
CA ILE A 139 -10.57 -3.16 -16.90
C ILE A 139 -11.84 -3.96 -17.20
N SER A 140 -12.82 -3.32 -17.85
CA SER A 140 -14.10 -3.94 -18.20
C SER A 140 -14.07 -4.82 -19.45
N ARG A 141 -13.19 -4.54 -20.42
CA ARG A 141 -13.13 -5.25 -21.72
C ARG A 141 -11.88 -6.12 -21.92
N GLY A 142 -10.73 -5.67 -21.44
CA GLY A 142 -9.43 -6.34 -21.58
C GLY A 142 -9.15 -7.42 -20.55
N LEU A 143 -9.81 -7.38 -19.38
CA LEU A 143 -9.64 -8.37 -18.32
C LEU A 143 -10.78 -9.39 -18.30
N SER A 144 -10.41 -10.67 -18.22
CA SER A 144 -11.38 -11.75 -17.96
C SER A 144 -12.05 -11.58 -16.59
N LYS A 145 -13.18 -12.26 -16.37
CA LYS A 145 -13.92 -12.21 -15.10
C LYS A 145 -13.03 -12.53 -13.90
N MET A 146 -12.20 -13.57 -14.01
CA MET A 146 -11.27 -13.98 -12.95
C MET A 146 -10.16 -12.94 -12.74
N GLU A 147 -9.54 -12.43 -13.81
CA GLU A 147 -8.51 -11.38 -13.72
C GLU A 147 -9.05 -10.10 -13.08
N ARG A 148 -10.29 -9.73 -13.39
CA ARG A 148 -10.96 -8.58 -12.79
C ARG A 148 -11.23 -8.79 -11.31
N GLN A 149 -11.76 -9.96 -10.92
CA GLN A 149 -12.00 -10.29 -9.51
C GLN A 149 -10.70 -10.27 -8.71
N VAL A 150 -9.64 -10.89 -9.23
CA VAL A 150 -8.32 -10.88 -8.63
C VAL A 150 -7.77 -9.45 -8.54
N LEU A 151 -7.88 -8.65 -9.61
CA LEU A 151 -7.44 -7.26 -9.61
C LEU A 151 -8.21 -6.42 -8.59
N MET A 152 -9.54 -6.55 -8.51
CA MET A 152 -10.36 -5.79 -7.56
C MET A 152 -10.01 -6.14 -6.11
N LEU A 153 -9.79 -7.41 -5.79
CA LEU A 153 -9.34 -7.82 -4.46
C LEU A 153 -7.91 -7.35 -4.18
N TYR A 154 -7.01 -7.39 -5.17
CA TYR A 154 -5.65 -6.88 -5.01
C TYR A 154 -5.63 -5.36 -4.80
N LEU A 155 -6.42 -4.59 -5.56
CA LEU A 155 -6.58 -3.15 -5.37
C LEU A 155 -7.28 -2.83 -4.04
N GLY A 156 -8.17 -3.71 -3.58
CA GLY A 156 -8.75 -3.68 -2.24
C GLY A 156 -7.76 -4.08 -1.13
N GLY A 157 -6.51 -4.38 -1.47
CA GLY A 157 -5.44 -4.61 -0.50
C GLY A 157 -5.43 -6.00 0.13
N TYR A 158 -6.02 -6.99 -0.53
CA TYR A 158 -5.96 -8.38 -0.09
C TYR A 158 -4.65 -9.03 -0.56
N SER A 159 -4.01 -9.80 0.33
CA SER A 159 -2.83 -10.59 0.01
C SER A 159 -3.16 -11.72 -0.97
N TYR A 160 -2.15 -12.28 -1.65
CA TYR A 160 -2.36 -13.39 -2.60
C TYR A 160 -2.98 -14.63 -1.95
N LYS A 161 -2.75 -14.84 -0.65
CA LYS A 161 -3.39 -15.93 0.10
C LYS A 161 -4.86 -15.63 0.33
N GLU A 162 -5.20 -14.44 0.84
CA GLU A 162 -6.60 -14.06 1.06
C GLU A 162 -7.42 -14.01 -0.25
N ILE A 163 -6.80 -13.58 -1.36
CA ILE A 163 -7.43 -13.63 -2.69
C ILE A 163 -7.71 -15.07 -3.10
N ALA A 164 -6.73 -15.95 -2.90
CA ALA A 164 -6.85 -17.37 -3.22
C ALA A 164 -7.98 -18.03 -2.40
N ASP A 165 -8.03 -17.75 -1.11
CA ASP A 165 -9.07 -18.26 -0.21
C ASP A 165 -10.45 -17.70 -0.58
N SER A 166 -10.55 -16.40 -0.86
CA SER A 166 -11.81 -15.74 -1.23
C SER A 166 -12.38 -16.24 -2.56
N LEU A 167 -11.51 -16.57 -3.52
CA LEU A 167 -11.92 -17.06 -4.84
C LEU A 167 -11.90 -18.59 -4.96
N ARG A 168 -11.54 -19.30 -3.89
CA ARG A 168 -11.34 -20.77 -3.87
C ARG A 168 -10.41 -21.26 -4.98
N ILE A 169 -9.32 -20.52 -5.20
CA ILE A 169 -8.25 -20.85 -6.13
C ILE A 169 -6.93 -21.04 -5.37
N THR A 170 -5.86 -21.44 -6.06
CA THR A 170 -4.53 -21.51 -5.44
C THR A 170 -3.84 -20.14 -5.43
N SER A 171 -2.93 -19.89 -4.47
CA SER A 171 -2.13 -18.65 -4.44
C SER A 171 -1.33 -18.44 -5.73
N LYS A 172 -0.89 -19.54 -6.36
CA LYS A 172 -0.24 -19.50 -7.69
C LYS A 172 -1.19 -19.04 -8.79
N ALA A 173 -2.46 -19.44 -8.75
CA ALA A 173 -3.45 -18.98 -9.73
C ALA A 173 -3.78 -17.50 -9.57
N ALA A 174 -3.85 -16.99 -8.33
CA ALA A 174 -4.03 -15.57 -8.04
C ALA A 174 -2.83 -14.74 -8.55
N ASP A 175 -1.60 -15.19 -8.27
CA ASP A 175 -0.39 -14.54 -8.78
C ASP A 175 -0.34 -14.54 -10.32
N ASN A 176 -0.58 -15.68 -10.96
CA ASN A 176 -0.65 -15.80 -12.42
C ASN A 176 -1.69 -14.86 -13.04
N ALA A 177 -2.85 -14.67 -12.39
CA ALA A 177 -3.86 -13.72 -12.86
C ALA A 177 -3.36 -12.27 -12.77
N LEU A 178 -2.71 -11.88 -11.67
CA LEU A 178 -2.11 -10.55 -11.53
C LEU A 178 -0.98 -10.30 -12.52
N GLN A 179 -0.13 -11.30 -12.78
CA GLN A 179 0.92 -11.19 -13.80
C GLN A 179 0.32 -10.92 -15.19
N ARG A 180 -0.75 -11.64 -15.56
CA ARG A 180 -1.47 -11.38 -16.81
C ARG A 180 -2.08 -9.99 -16.86
N VAL A 181 -2.70 -9.53 -15.77
CA VAL A 181 -3.25 -8.18 -15.66
C VAL A 181 -2.15 -7.13 -15.86
N ARG A 182 -1.02 -7.27 -15.15
CA ARG A 182 0.14 -6.36 -15.28
C ARG A 182 0.68 -6.32 -16.70
N ARG A 183 0.76 -7.47 -17.39
CA ARG A 183 1.19 -7.52 -18.79
C ARG A 183 0.23 -6.76 -19.70
N LYS A 184 -1.07 -6.98 -19.56
CA LYS A 184 -2.08 -6.29 -20.36
C LYS A 184 -2.18 -4.78 -20.05
N LEU A 185 -1.81 -4.35 -18.84
CA LEU A 185 -1.68 -2.93 -18.48
C LEU A 185 -0.40 -2.28 -19.01
N LYS A 186 0.60 -3.08 -19.40
CA LYS A 186 1.89 -2.60 -19.92
C LYS A 186 1.90 -2.47 -21.44
N GLU A 187 1.00 -3.19 -22.12
CA GLU A 187 0.68 -2.94 -23.51
C GLU A 187 -0.08 -1.61 -23.57
N PRO A 188 0.49 -0.57 -24.22
CA PRO A 188 -0.13 0.75 -24.23
C PRO A 188 -1.51 0.68 -24.90
N PHE A 189 -2.46 1.40 -24.30
CA PHE A 189 -3.72 1.79 -24.95
C PHE A 189 -3.45 2.85 -26.01
#